data_AF-A0A847NHQ9-F1
#
_entry.id   AF-A0A847NHQ9-F1
#
_cell.length_a   1.000
_cell.length_b   1.000
_cell.length_c   1.000
_cell.angle_alpha   90.00
_cell.angle_beta   90.00
_cell.angle_gamma   90.00
#
_symmetry.space_group_name_H-M   'P 1'
#
loop_
_entity.id
_entity.type
_entity.pdbx_description
1 polymer ?
#
loop_
_entity_poly.entity_id
_entity_poly.type
_entity_poly.pdbx_seq_one_letter_code
_entity_poly.pdbx_strand_id
1 'polypeptide(L)'
;MYKEILKEISIEYEKKRDKKLREQRLRRDKVYREIPAIKKIDEEIFKIGLNMSKNILNNPDKYKEVAERAKNTIEKLKMEKAYLMTESNIPMDYMDIKYDCDYCDDTGYLENGNQCNCLKQALVSRAYKMSNIENVLKKENFQTFNINVFKDEAFENEPLTPRENMKEIVGIAEGFVNNFNEDNGENLLFYGTTGLGKTFLCNCIAKSLLDKNKIVIYQTAFTIL
;
A
#
# COMPACT_ATOMS: atom_id res chain seq x y z
N MET A 1 9.60 7.70 -14.97
CA MET A 1 9.86 7.54 -13.52
C MET A 1 8.66 7.06 -12.69
N TYR A 2 7.63 7.87 -12.35
CA TYR A 2 6.51 7.39 -11.50
C TYR A 2 5.80 6.15 -12.09
N LYS A 3 5.54 6.16 -13.41
CA LYS A 3 4.97 5.01 -14.13
C LYS A 3 5.86 3.76 -14.07
N GLU A 4 7.18 3.92 -14.03
CA GLU A 4 8.13 2.79 -13.95
C GLU A 4 8.16 2.23 -12.54
N ILE A 5 8.23 3.09 -11.52
CA ILE A 5 8.12 2.71 -10.12
C ILE A 5 6.82 1.94 -9.88
N LEU A 6 5.70 2.47 -10.38
CA LEU A 6 4.40 1.83 -10.25
C LEU A 6 4.39 0.46 -10.95
N LYS A 7 4.96 0.37 -12.16
CA LYS A 7 5.07 -0.91 -12.89
C LYS A 7 5.89 -1.94 -12.12
N GLU A 8 7.03 -1.56 -11.55
CA GLU A 8 7.86 -2.45 -10.74
C GLU A 8 7.11 -2.95 -9.50
N ILE A 9 6.46 -2.05 -8.78
CA ILE A 9 5.66 -2.41 -7.59
C ILE A 9 4.49 -3.31 -7.97
N SER A 10 3.80 -3.05 -9.09
CA SER A 10 2.73 -3.92 -9.57
C SER A 10 3.21 -5.34 -9.84
N ILE A 11 4.41 -5.51 -10.42
CA ILE A 11 5.02 -6.83 -10.62
C ILE A 11 5.33 -7.51 -9.27
N GLU A 12 5.78 -6.75 -8.26
CA GLU A 12 5.98 -7.29 -6.91
C GLU A 12 4.67 -7.76 -6.27
N TYR A 13 3.59 -7.01 -6.44
CA TYR A 13 2.25 -7.36 -5.94
C TYR A 13 1.68 -8.60 -6.64
N GLU A 14 1.89 -8.74 -7.96
CA GLU A 14 1.59 -9.97 -8.69
C GLU A 14 2.36 -11.18 -8.12
N LYS A 15 3.68 -11.05 -7.94
CA LYS A 15 4.51 -12.11 -7.35
C LYS A 15 4.07 -12.49 -5.94
N LYS A 16 3.65 -11.52 -5.12
CA LYS A 16 3.09 -11.79 -3.79
C LYS A 16 1.83 -12.65 -3.90
N ARG A 17 0.87 -12.26 -4.74
CA ARG A 17 -0.37 -13.01 -4.95
C ARG A 17 -0.12 -14.42 -5.46
N ASP A 18 0.79 -14.58 -6.42
CA ASP A 18 1.18 -15.91 -6.94
C ASP A 18 1.75 -16.80 -5.83
N LYS A 19 2.58 -16.24 -4.96
CA LYS A 19 3.11 -16.94 -3.79
C LYS A 19 1.97 -17.36 -2.84
N LYS A 20 1.02 -16.46 -2.54
CA LYS A 20 -0.12 -16.77 -1.65
C LYS A 20 -1.02 -17.85 -2.24
N LEU A 21 -1.28 -17.83 -3.54
CA LEU A 21 -2.03 -18.88 -4.25
C LEU A 21 -1.32 -20.23 -4.19
N ARG A 22 0.00 -20.24 -4.34
CA ARG A 22 0.81 -21.46 -4.18
C ARG A 22 0.74 -22.00 -2.76
N GLU A 23 0.88 -21.15 -1.75
CA GLU A 23 0.79 -21.54 -0.33
C GLU A 23 -0.61 -22.06 0.03
N GLN A 24 -1.67 -21.43 -0.49
CA GLN A 24 -3.04 -21.91 -0.34
C GLN A 24 -3.20 -23.32 -0.95
N ARG A 25 -2.68 -23.54 -2.16
CA ARG A 25 -2.74 -24.84 -2.82
C ARG A 25 -2.06 -25.92 -2.00
N LEU A 26 -0.87 -25.65 -1.46
CA LEU A 26 -0.16 -26.59 -0.60
C LEU A 26 -0.95 -26.93 0.68
N ARG A 27 -1.60 -25.94 1.30
CA ARG A 27 -2.48 -26.17 2.46
C ARG A 27 -3.68 -27.04 2.10
N ARG A 28 -4.35 -26.77 0.96
CA ARG A 28 -5.46 -27.59 0.46
C ARG A 28 -5.02 -29.02 0.14
N ASP A 29 -3.90 -29.20 -0.53
CA ASP A 29 -3.36 -30.53 -0.89
C ASP A 29 -2.97 -31.34 0.36
N LYS A 30 -2.54 -30.67 1.44
CA LYS A 30 -2.32 -31.32 2.73
C LYS A 30 -3.65 -31.82 3.32
N VAL A 31 -4.67 -30.96 3.39
CA VAL A 31 -6.01 -31.32 3.92
C VAL A 31 -6.63 -32.44 3.10
N TYR A 32 -6.53 -32.41 1.77
CA TYR A 32 -7.08 -33.46 0.92
C TYR A 32 -6.39 -34.82 1.07
N ARG A 33 -5.09 -34.84 1.42
CA ARG A 33 -4.38 -36.08 1.70
C ARG A 33 -4.73 -36.64 3.08
N GLU A 34 -4.86 -35.78 4.08
CA GLU A 34 -5.21 -36.17 5.45
C GLU A 34 -6.69 -36.57 5.57
N ILE A 35 -7.58 -35.85 4.88
CA ILE A 35 -9.04 -36.04 4.93
C ILE A 35 -9.61 -36.10 3.51
N PRO A 36 -9.49 -37.26 2.80
CA PRO A 36 -9.97 -37.40 1.43
C PRO A 36 -11.48 -37.14 1.25
N ALA A 37 -12.28 -37.28 2.31
CA ALA A 37 -13.71 -36.93 2.31
C ALA A 37 -13.95 -35.45 1.99
N ILE A 38 -13.11 -34.53 2.50
CA ILE A 38 -13.21 -33.10 2.20
C ILE A 38 -13.00 -32.84 0.70
N LYS A 39 -12.08 -33.56 0.05
CA LYS A 39 -11.88 -33.45 -1.40
C LYS A 39 -13.12 -33.88 -2.18
N LYS A 40 -13.74 -35.00 -1.80
CA LYS A 40 -14.98 -35.49 -2.42
C LYS A 40 -16.13 -34.48 -2.26
N ILE A 41 -16.25 -33.87 -1.09
CA ILE A 41 -17.24 -32.82 -0.84
C ILE A 41 -17.02 -31.63 -1.78
N ASP A 42 -15.79 -31.13 -1.90
CA ASP A 42 -15.48 -30.00 -2.79
C ASP A 42 -15.75 -30.33 -4.27
N GLU A 43 -15.41 -31.56 -4.71
CA GLU A 43 -15.72 -32.05 -6.06
C GLU A 43 -17.23 -32.17 -6.30
N GLU A 44 -18.00 -32.61 -5.31
CA GLU A 44 -19.45 -32.73 -5.41
C GLU A 44 -20.14 -31.38 -5.46
N ILE A 45 -19.73 -30.42 -4.61
CA ILE A 45 -20.20 -29.02 -4.68
C ILE A 45 -19.95 -28.44 -6.08
N PHE A 46 -18.75 -28.68 -6.64
CA PHE A 46 -18.43 -28.21 -7.99
C PHE A 46 -19.33 -28.84 -9.07
N LYS A 47 -19.57 -30.16 -9.01
CA LYS A 47 -20.49 -30.86 -9.93
C LYS A 47 -21.93 -30.34 -9.82
N ILE A 48 -22.42 -30.10 -8.62
CA ILE A 48 -23.75 -29.52 -8.39
C ILE A 48 -23.85 -28.15 -9.06
N GLY A 49 -22.84 -27.29 -8.90
CA GLY A 49 -22.78 -25.98 -9.54
C GLY A 49 -22.82 -26.07 -11.07
N LEU A 50 -22.03 -26.96 -11.67
CA LEU A 50 -22.04 -27.19 -13.13
C LEU A 50 -23.41 -27.69 -13.63
N ASN A 51 -23.99 -28.66 -12.93
CA ASN A 51 -25.30 -29.21 -13.26
C ASN A 51 -26.40 -28.15 -13.13
N MET A 52 -26.34 -27.29 -12.11
CA MET A 52 -27.27 -26.17 -11.93
C MET A 52 -27.19 -25.23 -13.13
N SER A 53 -25.99 -24.77 -13.50
CA SER A 53 -25.80 -23.88 -14.66
C SER A 53 -26.33 -24.49 -15.96
N LYS A 54 -26.05 -25.79 -16.19
CA LYS A 54 -26.54 -26.51 -17.37
C LYS A 54 -28.07 -26.62 -17.40
N ASN A 55 -28.69 -26.90 -16.26
CA ASN A 55 -30.15 -27.04 -16.17
C ASN A 55 -30.88 -25.71 -16.38
N ILE A 56 -30.35 -24.60 -15.86
CA ILE A 56 -30.94 -23.27 -16.06
C ILE A 56 -30.92 -22.87 -17.54
N LEU A 57 -29.83 -23.16 -18.26
CA LEU A 57 -29.73 -22.88 -19.70
C LEU A 57 -30.74 -23.70 -20.53
N ASN A 58 -30.97 -24.96 -20.17
CA ASN A 58 -31.86 -25.86 -20.91
C ASN A 58 -33.34 -25.69 -20.54
N ASN A 59 -33.65 -25.24 -19.32
CA ASN A 59 -35.01 -25.10 -18.81
C ASN A 59 -35.14 -23.84 -17.94
N PRO A 60 -35.19 -22.65 -18.54
CA PRO A 60 -35.20 -21.38 -17.82
C PRO A 60 -36.38 -21.27 -16.84
N ASP A 61 -37.53 -21.84 -17.18
CA ASP A 61 -38.76 -21.70 -16.39
C ASP A 61 -38.71 -22.39 -15.01
N LYS A 62 -37.80 -23.35 -14.83
CA LYS A 62 -37.62 -24.09 -13.56
C LYS A 62 -36.42 -23.62 -12.75
N TYR A 63 -35.82 -22.48 -13.08
CA TYR A 63 -34.57 -22.03 -12.46
C TYR A 63 -34.65 -21.93 -10.94
N LYS A 64 -35.78 -21.46 -10.38
CA LYS A 64 -35.96 -21.27 -8.94
C LYS A 64 -35.85 -22.59 -8.18
N GLU A 65 -36.58 -23.60 -8.65
CA GLU A 65 -36.61 -24.93 -8.02
C GLU A 65 -35.25 -25.63 -8.11
N VAL A 66 -34.59 -25.54 -9.28
CA VAL A 66 -33.25 -26.10 -9.50
C VAL A 66 -32.22 -25.43 -8.59
N ALA A 67 -32.25 -24.09 -8.51
CA ALA A 67 -31.34 -23.32 -7.67
C ALA A 67 -31.55 -23.61 -6.18
N GLU A 68 -32.80 -23.73 -5.73
CA GLU A 68 -33.12 -24.00 -4.32
C GLU A 68 -32.68 -25.40 -3.89
N ARG A 69 -32.92 -26.42 -4.73
CA ARG A 69 -32.42 -27.79 -4.48
C ARG A 69 -30.89 -27.81 -4.43
N ALA A 70 -30.22 -27.17 -5.39
CA ALA A 70 -28.76 -27.08 -5.41
C ALA A 70 -28.22 -26.41 -4.13
N LYS A 71 -28.82 -25.29 -3.73
CA LYS A 71 -28.48 -24.56 -2.50
C LYS A 71 -28.59 -25.47 -1.27
N ASN A 72 -29.71 -26.16 -1.09
CA ASN A 72 -29.93 -27.02 0.07
C ASN A 72 -28.91 -28.17 0.16
N THR A 73 -28.55 -28.78 -0.97
CA THR A 73 -27.53 -29.83 -1.00
C THR A 73 -26.13 -29.27 -0.71
N ILE A 74 -25.78 -28.12 -1.29
CA ILE A 74 -24.50 -27.46 -1.02
C ILE A 74 -24.36 -27.09 0.45
N GLU A 75 -25.41 -26.59 1.10
CA GLU A 75 -25.36 -26.24 2.52
C GLU A 75 -25.14 -27.47 3.41
N LYS A 76 -25.78 -28.61 3.11
CA LYS A 76 -25.51 -29.88 3.84
C LYS A 76 -24.05 -30.32 3.69
N LEU A 77 -23.51 -30.25 2.48
CA LEU A 77 -22.13 -30.60 2.18
C LEU A 77 -21.13 -29.66 2.89
N LYS A 78 -21.43 -28.35 2.97
CA LYS A 78 -20.63 -27.39 3.73
C LYS A 78 -20.64 -27.71 5.23
N MET A 79 -21.79 -28.08 5.80
CA MET A 79 -21.89 -28.49 7.21
C MET A 79 -21.05 -29.75 7.48
N GLU A 80 -21.13 -30.74 6.60
CA GLU A 80 -20.31 -31.96 6.70
C GLU A 80 -18.81 -31.65 6.63
N LYS A 81 -18.40 -30.77 5.70
CA LYS A 81 -17.02 -30.29 5.60
C LYS A 81 -16.57 -29.60 6.88
N ALA A 82 -17.39 -28.70 7.43
CA ALA A 82 -17.07 -28.00 8.67
C ALA A 82 -16.92 -28.95 9.86
N TYR A 83 -17.77 -29.96 9.96
CA TYR A 83 -17.67 -31.02 10.95
C TYR A 83 -16.33 -31.77 10.83
N LEU A 84 -15.99 -32.26 9.63
CA LEU A 84 -14.74 -33.00 9.38
C LEU A 84 -13.49 -32.17 9.71
N MET A 85 -13.50 -30.88 9.38
CA MET A 85 -12.41 -29.97 9.71
C MET A 85 -12.26 -29.78 11.23
N THR A 86 -13.38 -29.60 11.93
CA THR A 86 -13.40 -29.38 13.39
C THR A 86 -12.93 -30.62 14.14
N GLU A 87 -13.46 -31.81 13.79
CA GLU A 87 -13.04 -33.09 14.39
C GLU A 87 -11.54 -33.38 14.21
N SER A 88 -10.96 -32.83 13.15
CA SER A 88 -9.53 -32.98 12.84
C SER A 88 -8.66 -31.84 13.40
N ASN A 89 -9.22 -30.94 14.22
CA ASN A 89 -8.54 -29.73 14.74
C ASN A 89 -7.94 -28.83 13.65
N ILE A 90 -8.58 -28.77 12.47
CA ILE A 90 -8.18 -27.89 11.37
C ILE A 90 -9.04 -26.63 11.40
N PRO A 91 -8.44 -25.43 11.52
CA PRO A 91 -9.18 -24.16 11.46
C PRO A 91 -9.98 -24.02 10.15
N MET A 92 -11.18 -23.45 10.24
CA MET A 92 -12.07 -23.28 9.07
C MET A 92 -11.45 -22.42 7.95
N ASP A 93 -10.62 -21.44 8.32
CA ASP A 93 -9.90 -20.54 7.41
C ASP A 93 -8.58 -21.14 6.89
N TYR A 94 -8.21 -22.36 7.31
CA TYR A 94 -6.90 -22.93 7.02
C TYR A 94 -6.66 -23.10 5.51
N MET A 95 -7.71 -23.42 4.75
CA MET A 95 -7.66 -23.60 3.29
C MET A 95 -7.85 -22.29 2.51
N ASP A 96 -8.11 -21.18 3.19
CA ASP A 96 -8.34 -19.89 2.55
C ASP A 96 -7.02 -19.22 2.19
N ILE A 97 -7.08 -18.35 1.18
CA ILE A 97 -5.93 -17.53 0.82
C ILE A 97 -5.67 -16.52 1.94
N LYS A 98 -4.39 -16.32 2.28
CA LYS A 98 -3.96 -15.41 3.34
C LYS A 98 -3.07 -14.34 2.74
N TYR A 99 -3.68 -13.23 2.32
CA TYR A 99 -2.97 -12.09 1.73
C TYR A 99 -2.07 -11.41 2.77
N ASP A 100 -1.09 -10.63 2.30
CA ASP A 100 -0.28 -9.78 3.20
C ASP A 100 -1.06 -8.52 3.60
N CYS A 101 -1.96 -8.04 2.74
CA CYS A 101 -2.83 -6.89 2.98
C CYS A 101 -4.30 -7.25 2.78
N ASP A 102 -5.03 -7.47 3.88
CA ASP A 102 -6.46 -7.82 3.89
C ASP A 102 -7.39 -6.72 3.35
N TYR A 103 -6.91 -5.48 3.22
CA TYR A 103 -7.72 -4.38 2.70
C TYR A 103 -7.82 -4.35 1.17
N CYS A 104 -6.83 -4.92 0.48
CA CYS A 104 -6.77 -4.88 -0.98
C CYS A 104 -6.42 -6.22 -1.60
N ASP A 105 -6.30 -7.29 -0.80
CA ASP A 105 -5.92 -8.63 -1.26
C ASP A 105 -4.64 -8.63 -2.11
N ASP A 106 -3.65 -7.85 -1.65
CA ASP A 106 -2.38 -7.64 -2.34
C ASP A 106 -2.54 -7.15 -3.80
N THR A 107 -3.62 -6.44 -4.13
CA THR A 107 -3.81 -5.77 -5.44
C THR A 107 -3.24 -4.36 -5.45
N GLY A 108 -3.12 -3.73 -4.28
CA GLY A 108 -2.72 -2.33 -4.13
C GLY A 108 -3.85 -1.32 -4.32
N TYR A 109 -5.06 -1.77 -4.66
CA TYR A 109 -6.23 -0.92 -4.89
C TYR A 109 -7.42 -1.39 -4.06
N LEU A 110 -8.19 -0.44 -3.55
CA LEU A 110 -9.46 -0.71 -2.87
C LEU A 110 -10.58 -0.91 -3.91
N GLU A 111 -11.71 -1.47 -3.48
CA GLU A 111 -12.87 -1.73 -4.37
C GLU A 111 -13.39 -0.46 -5.07
N ASN A 112 -13.27 0.70 -4.41
CA ASN A 112 -13.65 1.99 -4.99
C ASN A 112 -12.63 2.55 -6.00
N GLY A 113 -11.59 1.79 -6.35
CA GLY A 113 -10.52 2.18 -7.28
C GLY A 113 -9.43 3.05 -6.67
N ASN A 114 -9.55 3.47 -5.40
CA ASN A 114 -8.52 4.26 -4.74
C ASN A 114 -7.29 3.41 -4.40
N GLN A 115 -6.10 4.03 -4.42
CA GLN A 115 -4.88 3.36 -3.97
C GLN A 115 -4.98 2.98 -2.50
N CYS A 116 -4.70 1.71 -2.20
CA CYS A 116 -4.58 1.21 -0.85
C CYS A 116 -3.37 1.85 -0.15
N ASN A 117 -3.43 1.97 1.18
CA ASN A 117 -2.33 2.52 1.96
C ASN A 117 -1.03 1.71 1.79
N CYS A 118 -1.11 0.39 1.63
CA CYS A 118 0.07 -0.44 1.38
C CYS A 118 0.79 -0.05 0.08
N LEU A 119 0.04 0.28 -0.98
CA LEU A 119 0.61 0.71 -2.26
C LEU A 119 1.23 2.11 -2.14
N LYS A 120 0.55 3.03 -1.45
CA LYS A 120 1.11 4.37 -1.16
C LYS A 120 2.43 4.27 -0.41
N GLN A 121 2.49 3.43 0.61
CA GLN A 121 3.72 3.19 1.38
C GLN A 121 4.82 2.53 0.53
N ALA A 122 4.48 1.58 -0.33
CA ALA A 122 5.44 0.97 -1.26
C ALA A 122 6.01 2.01 -2.24
N LEU A 123 5.15 2.87 -2.80
CA LEU A 123 5.55 3.97 -3.70
C LEU A 123 6.49 4.95 -3.00
N VAL A 124 6.11 5.37 -1.79
CA VAL A 124 6.93 6.25 -0.94
C VAL A 124 8.28 5.59 -0.65
N SER A 125 8.30 4.34 -0.19
CA SER A 125 9.54 3.60 0.11
C SER A 125 10.45 3.43 -1.12
N ARG A 126 9.87 3.20 -2.31
CA ARG A 126 10.65 3.09 -3.55
C ARG A 126 11.24 4.43 -3.96
N ALA A 127 10.45 5.52 -3.85
CA ALA A 127 10.94 6.88 -4.06
C ALA A 127 12.09 7.22 -3.09
N TYR A 128 11.95 6.90 -1.80
CA TYR A 128 13.01 7.05 -0.80
C TYR A 128 14.31 6.35 -1.20
N LYS A 129 14.22 5.07 -1.61
CA LYS A 129 15.39 4.28 -2.02
C LYS A 129 16.07 4.84 -3.26
N MET A 130 15.28 5.29 -4.24
CA MET A 130 15.82 5.87 -5.48
C MET A 130 16.53 7.20 -5.23
N SER A 131 16.03 8.01 -4.30
CA SER A 131 16.65 9.29 -3.98
C SER A 131 17.92 9.19 -3.14
N ASN A 132 18.29 8.00 -2.63
CA ASN A 132 19.48 7.78 -1.79
C ASN A 132 19.61 8.72 -0.56
N ILE A 133 18.54 9.43 -0.20
CA ILE A 133 18.50 10.40 0.90
C ILE A 133 17.92 9.81 2.20
N GLU A 134 17.55 8.53 2.23
CA GLU A 134 16.88 7.93 3.40
C GLU A 134 17.67 8.16 4.71
N ASN A 135 18.99 7.98 4.66
CA ASN A 135 19.86 8.19 5.83
C ASN A 135 19.99 9.68 6.20
N VAL A 136 19.93 10.57 5.21
CA VAL A 136 19.99 12.02 5.41
C VAL A 136 18.70 12.51 6.06
N LEU A 137 17.53 12.08 5.57
CA LEU A 137 16.22 12.50 6.09
C LEU A 137 15.93 12.04 7.52
N LYS A 138 16.61 10.98 8.01
CA LYS A 138 16.59 10.58 9.43
C LYS A 138 17.27 11.62 10.34
N LYS A 139 18.25 12.37 9.81
CA LYS A 139 19.05 13.36 10.54
C LYS A 139 18.67 14.81 10.22
N GLU A 140 18.19 15.07 9.02
CA GLU A 140 17.86 16.40 8.50
C GLU A 140 16.36 16.51 8.30
N ASN A 141 15.65 16.92 9.34
CA ASN A 141 14.20 17.12 9.32
C ASN A 141 13.76 18.18 10.34
N PHE A 142 12.50 18.59 10.30
CA PHE A 142 11.98 19.63 11.21
C PHE A 142 12.13 19.29 12.70
N GLN A 143 12.17 18.00 13.07
CA GLN A 143 12.35 17.60 14.48
C GLN A 143 13.80 17.78 14.95
N THR A 144 14.78 17.68 14.04
CA THR A 144 16.20 17.87 14.34
C THR A 144 16.71 19.26 13.97
N PHE A 145 15.86 20.11 13.40
CA PHE A 145 16.18 21.49 13.10
C PHE A 145 16.49 22.27 14.37
N ASN A 146 17.66 22.91 14.42
CA ASN A 146 18.08 23.68 15.58
C ASN A 146 18.29 25.15 15.20
N ILE A 147 17.32 25.98 15.57
CA ILE A 147 17.37 27.42 15.32
C ILE A 147 18.55 28.12 16.01
N ASN A 148 19.12 27.52 17.06
CA ASN A 148 20.23 28.11 17.79
C ASN A 148 21.57 28.06 17.04
N VAL A 149 21.66 27.31 15.93
CA VAL A 149 22.83 27.31 15.04
C VAL A 149 23.01 28.68 14.38
N PHE A 150 21.94 29.45 14.23
CA PHE A 150 21.95 30.77 13.62
C PHE A 150 22.23 31.85 14.67
N LYS A 151 23.13 32.78 14.33
CA LYS A 151 23.50 33.91 15.20
C LYS A 151 22.30 34.83 15.39
N ASP A 152 22.15 35.30 16.62
CA ASP A 152 21.13 36.28 17.01
C ASP A 152 21.74 37.68 17.17
N GLU A 153 22.51 38.07 16.16
CA GLU A 153 23.25 39.33 16.12
C GLU A 153 22.97 40.00 14.78
N ALA A 154 23.03 41.33 14.74
CA ALA A 154 22.90 42.08 13.51
C ALA A 154 23.93 41.60 12.49
N PHE A 155 23.49 41.41 11.25
CA PHE A 155 24.34 40.92 10.16
C PHE A 155 24.44 41.97 9.06
N GLU A 156 25.61 42.57 8.93
CA GLU A 156 25.90 43.61 7.93
C GLU A 156 24.82 44.71 7.90
N ASN A 157 24.17 44.92 6.75
CA ASN A 157 23.11 45.91 6.56
C ASN A 157 21.72 45.25 6.45
N GLU A 158 21.58 44.00 6.89
CA GLU A 158 20.30 43.29 6.85
C GLU A 158 19.39 43.75 8.00
N PRO A 159 18.06 43.84 7.76
CA PRO A 159 17.11 44.29 8.76
C PRO A 159 16.85 43.26 9.87
N LEU A 160 17.13 41.98 9.60
CA LEU A 160 16.90 40.86 10.51
C LEU A 160 18.22 40.20 10.90
N THR A 161 18.30 39.66 12.12
CA THR A 161 19.38 38.74 12.46
C THR A 161 19.26 37.46 11.62
N PRO A 162 20.37 36.72 11.37
CA PRO A 162 20.30 35.43 10.69
C PRO A 162 19.31 34.46 11.33
N ARG A 163 19.17 34.52 12.66
CA ARG A 163 18.19 33.71 13.41
C ARG A 163 16.76 34.14 13.13
N GLU A 164 16.47 35.43 13.13
CA GLU A 164 15.13 35.96 12.82
C GLU A 164 14.72 35.62 11.39
N ASN A 165 15.60 35.89 10.42
CA ASN A 165 15.39 35.52 9.03
C ASN A 165 15.11 34.01 8.87
N MET A 166 15.90 33.16 9.52
CA MET A 166 15.69 31.72 9.46
C MET A 166 14.37 31.27 10.11
N LYS A 167 13.90 31.94 11.18
CA LYS A 167 12.56 31.66 11.74
C LYS A 167 11.47 31.91 10.71
N GLU A 168 11.54 33.01 9.97
CA GLU A 168 10.57 33.32 8.92
C GLU A 168 10.61 32.27 7.80
N ILE A 169 11.81 31.92 7.32
CA ILE A 169 12.00 30.92 6.27
C ILE A 169 11.44 29.54 6.70
N VAL A 170 11.69 29.12 7.95
CA VAL A 170 11.13 27.86 8.49
C VAL A 170 9.61 27.92 8.54
N GLY A 171 9.03 29.04 8.99
CA GLY A 171 7.58 29.23 9.02
C GLY A 171 6.95 29.11 7.63
N ILE A 172 7.58 29.68 6.60
CA ILE A 172 7.17 29.54 5.20
C ILE A 172 7.25 28.08 4.75
N ALA A 173 8.34 27.37 5.08
CA ALA A 173 8.51 25.97 4.72
C ALA A 173 7.47 25.05 5.38
N GLU A 174 7.15 25.28 6.66
CA GLU A 174 6.09 24.54 7.36
C GLU A 174 4.70 24.85 6.77
N GLY A 175 4.44 26.12 6.46
CA GLY A 175 3.21 26.55 5.77
C GLY A 175 3.02 25.84 4.44
N PHE A 176 4.06 25.82 3.60
CA PHE A 176 4.07 25.10 2.32
C PHE A 176 3.73 23.61 2.48
N VAL A 177 4.30 22.94 3.49
CA VAL A 177 4.02 21.52 3.78
C VAL A 177 2.59 21.29 4.29
N ASN A 178 2.01 22.25 4.99
CA ASN A 178 0.65 22.16 5.50
C ASN A 178 -0.39 22.38 4.40
N ASN A 179 -0.12 23.30 3.48
CA ASN A 179 -1.02 23.66 2.39
C ASN A 179 -0.74 22.88 1.09
N PHE A 180 0.16 21.89 1.10
CA PHE A 180 0.64 21.19 -0.10
C PHE A 180 -0.45 20.54 -0.98
N ASN A 181 -1.67 20.35 -0.48
CA ASN A 181 -2.79 19.80 -1.25
C ASN A 181 -3.60 20.87 -2.00
N GLU A 182 -3.39 22.15 -1.68
CA GLU A 182 -4.09 23.26 -2.29
C GLU A 182 -3.51 23.53 -3.68
N ASP A 183 -4.38 23.71 -4.66
CA ASP A 183 -3.98 24.08 -6.03
C ASP A 183 -3.84 25.61 -6.11
N ASN A 184 -2.78 26.12 -5.50
CA ASN A 184 -2.52 27.56 -5.34
C ASN A 184 -1.27 28.04 -6.09
N GLY A 185 -0.54 27.13 -6.76
CA GLY A 185 0.67 27.43 -7.52
C GLY A 185 1.90 27.82 -6.69
N GLU A 186 1.87 27.63 -5.37
CA GLU A 186 2.99 27.95 -4.49
C GLU A 186 4.24 27.12 -4.81
N ASN A 187 5.40 27.78 -4.77
CA ASN A 187 6.70 27.15 -4.98
C ASN A 187 7.73 27.85 -4.09
N LEU A 188 8.78 27.12 -3.69
CA LEU A 188 9.86 27.66 -2.86
C LEU A 188 11.19 27.64 -3.61
N LEU A 189 11.86 28.78 -3.64
CA LEU A 189 13.22 28.92 -4.15
C LEU A 189 14.14 29.38 -3.01
N PHE A 190 15.02 28.49 -2.56
CA PHE A 190 16.07 28.85 -1.60
C PHE A 190 17.32 29.32 -2.34
N TYR A 191 17.76 30.55 -2.09
CA TYR A 191 18.97 31.13 -2.69
C TYR A 191 19.95 31.63 -1.61
N GLY A 192 21.21 31.82 -1.99
CA GLY A 192 22.29 32.29 -1.10
C GLY A 192 23.55 31.42 -1.16
N THR A 193 24.59 31.81 -0.43
CA THR A 193 25.90 31.13 -0.40
C THR A 193 25.85 29.73 0.22
N THR A 194 26.90 28.95 0.03
CA THR A 194 26.98 27.58 0.58
C THR A 194 26.97 27.57 2.11
N GLY A 195 26.43 26.50 2.71
CA GLY A 195 26.45 26.32 4.18
C GLY A 195 25.32 27.00 4.96
N LEU A 196 24.39 27.70 4.31
CA LEU A 196 23.29 28.42 4.98
C LEU A 196 22.04 27.58 5.30
N GLY A 197 22.12 26.25 5.27
CA GLY A 197 20.99 25.37 5.62
C GLY A 197 19.94 25.14 4.53
N LYS A 198 20.13 25.64 3.29
CA LYS A 198 19.19 25.44 2.17
C LYS A 198 18.86 23.96 1.92
N THR A 199 19.89 23.13 1.75
CA THR A 199 19.73 21.69 1.52
C THR A 199 19.02 21.02 2.70
N PHE A 200 19.36 21.42 3.93
CA PHE A 200 18.73 20.89 5.13
C PHE A 200 17.22 21.18 5.16
N LEU A 201 16.80 22.40 4.79
CA LEU A 201 15.39 22.74 4.71
C LEU A 201 14.66 22.01 3.58
N CYS A 202 15.28 21.85 2.40
CA CYS A 202 14.74 20.99 1.35
C CYS A 202 14.49 19.57 1.86
N ASN A 203 15.43 19.03 2.65
CA ASN A 203 15.30 17.71 3.29
C ASN A 203 14.17 17.68 4.33
N CYS A 204 14.00 18.75 5.12
CA CYS A 204 12.87 18.87 6.05
C CYS A 204 11.52 18.78 5.34
N ILE A 205 11.35 19.54 4.26
CA ILE A 205 10.14 19.54 3.43
C ILE A 205 9.92 18.14 2.85
N ALA A 206 10.96 17.55 2.24
CA ALA A 206 10.88 16.23 1.63
C ALA A 206 10.43 15.16 2.64
N LYS A 207 11.05 15.10 3.82
CA LYS A 207 10.68 14.16 4.89
C LYS A 207 9.23 14.35 5.32
N SER A 208 8.82 15.60 5.56
CA SER A 208 7.46 15.85 6.05
C SER A 208 6.39 15.55 5.01
N LEU A 209 6.64 15.77 3.72
CA LEU A 209 5.72 15.41 2.64
C LEU A 209 5.62 13.88 2.49
N LEU A 210 6.75 13.18 2.56
CA LEU A 210 6.77 11.71 2.51
C LEU A 210 6.00 11.09 3.68
N ASP A 211 6.13 11.64 4.90
CA ASP A 211 5.35 11.21 6.07
C ASP A 211 3.84 11.43 5.91
N LYS A 212 3.45 12.43 5.12
CA LYS A 212 2.06 12.69 4.71
C LYS A 212 1.62 11.84 3.49
N ASN A 213 2.35 10.76 3.18
CA ASN A 213 2.12 9.88 2.03
C ASN A 213 2.16 10.59 0.67
N LYS A 214 2.95 11.67 0.56
CA LYS A 214 3.23 12.32 -0.73
C LYS A 214 4.46 11.70 -1.38
N ILE A 215 4.45 11.70 -2.70
CA ILE A 215 5.60 11.24 -3.48
C ILE A 215 6.51 12.44 -3.69
N VAL A 216 7.74 12.33 -3.22
CA VAL A 216 8.76 13.36 -3.38
C VAL A 216 9.83 12.84 -4.33
N ILE A 217 10.21 13.68 -5.30
CA ILE A 217 11.29 13.41 -6.23
C ILE A 217 12.43 14.36 -5.88
N TYR A 218 13.52 13.81 -5.35
CA TYR A 218 14.73 14.57 -5.05
C TYR A 218 15.74 14.34 -6.16
N GLN A 219 16.12 15.40 -6.87
CA GLN A 219 17.06 15.33 -8.00
C GLN A 219 18.00 16.52 -7.99
N THR A 220 19.19 16.31 -8.56
CA THR A 220 20.10 17.42 -8.87
C THR A 220 19.79 17.93 -10.27
N ALA A 221 20.09 19.21 -10.54
CA ALA A 221 19.81 19.79 -11.87
C ALA A 221 20.47 18.99 -13.01
N PHE A 222 21.64 18.39 -12.75
CA PHE A 222 22.38 17.60 -13.74
C PHE A 222 21.70 16.29 -14.13
N THR A 223 20.83 15.72 -13.30
CA THR A 223 20.12 14.46 -13.62
C THR A 223 18.82 14.69 -14.39
N ILE A 224 18.39 15.94 -14.56
CA ILE A 224 17.16 16.32 -15.25
C ILE A 224 17.40 16.62 -16.75
N LEU A 225 18.66 16.88 -17.13
CA LEU A 225 19.11 17.05 -18.52
C LEU A 225 19.29 15.71 -19.23
#